data_AF-A0A7M2RKM1-F1
#
_entry.id   AF-A0A7M2RKM1-F1
#
_cell.length_a   1.000
_cell.length_b   1.000
_cell.length_c   1.000
_cell.angle_alpha   90.00
_cell.angle_beta   90.00
_cell.angle_gamma   90.00
#
_symmetry.space_group_name_H-M   'P 1'
#
loop_
_entity.id
_entity.type
_entity.pdbx_description
1 polymer ?
#
loop_
_entity_poly.entity_id
_entity_poly.type
_entity_poly.pdbx_seq_one_letter_code
_entity_poly.pdbx_strand_id
1 'polypeptide(L)'
;MLEINHFSKTYKGAKKAVDNLTLTVEPGDIYVFIGHNGAGKSTTMRAIAGILDFEEGDIRIDGMSIKSQPLECKSIFAYIPDNPDLYEHLTGIGYLNFIGDIFGLSAKSREQDIRKYGDEFEITANTVTGVMMAILLSGGLMLLGPDKLAEILKEPAAAKYMLQASPYAAAAFLGMCCTTMASVSLEGKSLWILQSMPVNMKDIMNSKILVNLTATVPGALISATMLVIGMKPGLAGGVVYYLLLLAFGVGTAVWGLLINLMIPNYEWESETQVVKQSLPAFLGMFPLMLLGVLLGAVAAVLPVDYRLTGLGVSLLLFGGSYILYLYMMKKYKKMPV
;
A
#
# COMPACT_ATOMS: atom_id res chain seq x y z
N MET A 1 -5.66 -28.89 -20.83
CA MET A 1 -7.08 -28.90 -21.26
C MET A 1 -8.00 -29.23 -20.08
N LEU A 2 -9.23 -28.71 -19.99
CA LEU A 2 -10.21 -29.08 -18.96
C LEU A 2 -11.42 -29.74 -19.62
N GLU A 3 -11.83 -30.91 -19.11
CA GLU A 3 -13.00 -31.63 -19.57
C GLU A 3 -13.93 -31.94 -18.39
N ILE A 4 -15.20 -31.61 -18.53
CA ILE A 4 -16.27 -31.94 -17.60
C ILE A 4 -17.23 -32.84 -18.37
N ASN A 5 -17.42 -34.07 -17.91
CA ASN A 5 -18.24 -35.07 -18.58
C ASN A 5 -19.39 -35.48 -17.68
N HIS A 6 -20.62 -35.09 -18.04
CA HIS A 6 -21.85 -35.47 -17.35
C HIS A 6 -21.84 -35.21 -15.83
N PHE A 7 -21.23 -34.11 -15.41
CA PHE A 7 -21.09 -33.75 -14.00
C PHE A 7 -22.43 -33.33 -13.39
N SER A 8 -22.86 -34.05 -12.35
CA SER A 8 -23.99 -33.63 -11.51
C SER A 8 -23.58 -33.59 -10.05
N LYS A 9 -24.20 -32.68 -9.30
CA LYS A 9 -24.04 -32.61 -7.84
C LYS A 9 -25.38 -32.40 -7.16
N THR A 10 -25.67 -33.25 -6.18
CA THR A 10 -26.85 -33.15 -5.31
C THR A 10 -26.41 -32.92 -3.87
N TYR A 11 -27.00 -31.94 -3.18
CA TYR A 11 -26.79 -31.75 -1.73
C TYR A 11 -27.86 -32.50 -0.93
N LYS A 12 -27.57 -32.78 0.35
CA LYS A 12 -28.54 -33.38 1.28
C LYS A 12 -29.81 -32.52 1.32
N GLY A 13 -30.94 -33.02 0.82
CA GLY A 13 -32.16 -32.25 0.57
C GLY A 13 -32.73 -32.34 -0.86
N ALA A 14 -32.22 -33.26 -1.69
CA ALA A 14 -32.75 -33.71 -2.99
C ALA A 14 -32.71 -32.72 -4.17
N LYS A 15 -32.46 -31.42 -3.97
CA LYS A 15 -32.28 -30.50 -5.10
C LYS A 15 -30.89 -30.66 -5.73
N LYS A 16 -30.84 -31.01 -7.01
CA LYS A 16 -29.62 -30.97 -7.82
C LYS A 16 -29.11 -29.53 -7.92
N ALA A 17 -27.87 -29.30 -7.48
CA ALA A 17 -27.18 -28.01 -7.60
C ALA A 17 -26.50 -27.85 -8.95
N VAL A 18 -26.08 -28.96 -9.57
CA VAL A 18 -25.61 -29.04 -10.95
C VAL A 18 -26.20 -30.32 -11.54
N ASP A 19 -26.70 -30.26 -12.77
CA ASP A 19 -27.38 -31.38 -13.43
C ASP A 19 -26.77 -31.63 -14.81
N ASN A 20 -26.02 -32.73 -14.95
CA ASN A 20 -25.48 -33.24 -16.21
C ASN A 20 -24.66 -32.22 -17.03
N LEU A 21 -23.81 -31.43 -16.38
CA LEU A 21 -22.95 -30.46 -17.05
C LEU A 21 -21.88 -31.19 -17.88
N THR A 22 -21.80 -30.85 -19.16
CA THR A 22 -20.71 -31.29 -20.05
C THR A 22 -20.08 -30.06 -20.69
N LEU A 23 -18.76 -29.93 -20.55
CA LEU A 23 -17.99 -28.76 -20.99
C LEU A 23 -16.55 -29.16 -21.29
N THR A 24 -16.02 -28.71 -22.41
CA THR A 24 -14.59 -28.79 -22.72
C THR A 24 -14.04 -27.37 -22.85
N VAL A 25 -12.89 -27.12 -22.23
CA VAL A 25 -12.15 -25.86 -22.31
C VAL A 25 -10.74 -26.15 -22.83
N GLU A 26 -10.43 -25.57 -23.99
CA GLU A 26 -9.15 -25.81 -24.67
C GLU A 26 -8.02 -24.94 -24.09
N PRO A 27 -6.75 -25.36 -24.25
CA PRO A 27 -5.62 -24.53 -23.87
C PRO A 27 -5.65 -23.14 -24.55
N GLY A 28 -5.60 -22.09 -23.74
CA GLY A 28 -5.65 -20.69 -24.21
C GLY A 28 -7.04 -20.06 -24.18
N ASP A 29 -8.09 -20.86 -23.96
CA ASP A 29 -9.45 -20.33 -23.86
C ASP A 29 -9.72 -19.65 -22.52
N ILE A 30 -10.59 -18.63 -22.56
CA ILE A 30 -11.12 -17.96 -21.38
C ILE A 30 -12.62 -18.22 -21.32
N TYR A 31 -13.05 -18.93 -20.29
CA TYR A 31 -14.46 -19.25 -20.06
C TYR A 31 -14.98 -18.53 -18.81
N VAL A 32 -16.24 -18.09 -18.88
CA VAL A 32 -16.92 -17.41 -17.77
C VAL A 32 -18.26 -18.08 -17.51
N PHE A 33 -18.47 -18.56 -16.27
CA PHE A 33 -19.78 -19.02 -15.83
C PHE A 33 -20.68 -17.83 -15.46
N ILE A 34 -21.77 -17.64 -16.21
CA ILE A 34 -22.76 -16.57 -15.95
C ILE A 34 -24.08 -17.21 -15.51
N GLY A 35 -24.70 -16.70 -14.45
CA GLY A 35 -25.99 -17.18 -13.95
C GLY A 35 -26.36 -16.59 -12.59
N HIS A 36 -27.60 -16.78 -12.13
CA HIS A 36 -28.07 -16.27 -10.84
C HIS A 36 -27.40 -16.97 -9.62
N ASN A 37 -27.60 -16.43 -8.42
CA ASN A 37 -27.12 -17.06 -7.18
C ASN A 37 -27.79 -18.42 -6.99
N GLY A 38 -27.00 -19.45 -6.67
CA GLY A 38 -27.48 -20.82 -6.57
C GLY A 38 -27.59 -21.60 -7.89
N ALA A 39 -27.17 -21.03 -9.03
CA ALA A 39 -27.13 -21.73 -10.32
C ALA A 39 -26.03 -22.81 -10.44
N GLY A 40 -25.28 -23.10 -9.37
CA GLY A 40 -24.24 -24.14 -9.39
C GLY A 40 -22.84 -23.70 -9.83
N LYS A 41 -22.61 -22.40 -10.06
CA LYS A 41 -21.30 -21.84 -10.49
C LYS A 41 -20.17 -22.21 -9.52
N SER A 42 -20.27 -21.76 -8.25
CA SER A 42 -19.25 -22.04 -7.24
C SER A 42 -19.17 -23.52 -6.89
N THR A 43 -20.29 -24.27 -7.00
CA THR A 43 -20.30 -25.74 -6.86
C THR A 43 -19.43 -26.41 -7.91
N THR A 44 -19.57 -26.00 -9.17
CA THR A 44 -18.78 -26.51 -10.30
C THR A 44 -17.30 -26.17 -10.13
N MET A 45 -16.98 -24.91 -9.83
CA MET A 45 -15.60 -24.47 -9.61
C MET A 45 -14.91 -25.23 -8.46
N ARG A 46 -15.61 -25.46 -7.34
CA ARG A 46 -15.09 -26.25 -6.21
C ARG A 46 -14.91 -27.73 -6.54
N ALA A 47 -15.74 -28.29 -7.43
CA ALA A 47 -15.58 -29.66 -7.91
C ALA A 47 -14.36 -29.80 -8.83
N ILE A 48 -14.17 -28.86 -9.76
CA ILE A 48 -12.95 -28.79 -10.60
C ILE A 48 -11.70 -28.67 -9.72
N ALA A 49 -11.74 -27.82 -8.69
CA ALA A 49 -10.65 -27.65 -7.75
C ALA A 49 -10.38 -28.88 -6.86
N GLY A 50 -11.24 -29.91 -6.90
CA GLY A 50 -11.17 -31.07 -6.02
C GLY A 50 -11.34 -30.73 -4.53
N ILE A 51 -12.12 -29.67 -4.24
CA ILE A 51 -12.53 -29.24 -2.90
C ILE A 51 -13.88 -29.87 -2.54
N LEU A 52 -14.76 -30.02 -3.55
CA LEU A 52 -16.06 -30.63 -3.40
C LEU A 52 -16.09 -31.97 -4.14
N ASP A 53 -16.38 -33.04 -3.41
CA ASP A 53 -16.56 -34.37 -4.01
C ASP A 53 -17.91 -34.48 -4.73
N PHE A 54 -18.03 -35.41 -5.68
CA PHE A 54 -19.23 -35.57 -6.52
C PHE A 54 -19.46 -37.00 -7.00
N GLU A 55 -20.73 -37.37 -7.10
CA GLU A 55 -21.16 -38.75 -7.31
C GLU A 55 -21.28 -39.11 -8.79
N GLU A 56 -21.73 -38.18 -9.63
CA GLU A 56 -22.04 -38.41 -11.06
C GLU A 56 -21.06 -37.67 -11.97
N GLY A 57 -20.64 -38.35 -13.05
CA GLY A 57 -19.74 -37.81 -14.06
C GLY A 57 -18.26 -37.85 -13.66
N ASP A 58 -17.45 -37.22 -14.51
CA ASP A 58 -16.00 -37.10 -14.36
C ASP A 58 -15.52 -35.69 -14.73
N ILE A 59 -14.47 -35.22 -14.06
CA ILE A 59 -13.80 -33.95 -14.39
C ILE A 59 -12.32 -34.27 -14.59
N ARG A 60 -11.79 -33.92 -15.77
CA ARG A 60 -10.41 -34.22 -16.17
C ARG A 60 -9.63 -32.94 -16.44
N ILE A 61 -8.40 -32.90 -15.94
CA ILE A 61 -7.45 -31.81 -16.14
C ILE A 61 -6.25 -32.44 -16.83
N ASP A 62 -6.01 -32.00 -18.06
CA ASP A 62 -4.98 -32.53 -18.95
C ASP A 62 -5.05 -34.07 -19.11
N GLY A 63 -6.28 -34.56 -19.32
CA GLY A 63 -6.57 -35.99 -19.47
C GLY A 63 -6.60 -36.79 -18.16
N MET A 64 -6.18 -36.22 -17.03
CA MET A 64 -6.17 -36.86 -15.71
C MET A 64 -7.48 -36.57 -14.95
N SER A 65 -8.14 -37.59 -14.42
CA SER A 65 -9.37 -37.39 -13.63
C SER A 65 -9.04 -36.86 -12.23
N ILE A 66 -9.72 -35.80 -11.80
CA ILE A 66 -9.59 -35.22 -10.45
C ILE A 66 -9.98 -36.20 -9.34
N LYS A 67 -10.78 -37.23 -9.64
CA LYS A 67 -11.16 -38.28 -8.68
C LYS A 67 -10.03 -39.29 -8.44
N SER A 68 -9.38 -39.73 -9.51
CA SER A 68 -8.34 -40.77 -9.44
C SER A 68 -6.93 -40.24 -9.24
N GLN A 69 -6.65 -39.03 -9.74
CA GLN A 69 -5.32 -38.41 -9.75
C GLN A 69 -5.37 -36.97 -9.20
N PRO A 70 -5.91 -36.77 -7.98
CA PRO A 70 -6.16 -35.43 -7.46
C PRO A 70 -4.88 -34.61 -7.26
N LEU A 71 -3.76 -35.24 -6.89
CA LEU A 71 -2.51 -34.53 -6.60
C LEU A 71 -1.83 -34.05 -7.88
N GLU A 72 -1.79 -34.90 -8.90
CA GLU A 72 -1.23 -34.58 -10.21
C GLU A 72 -2.03 -33.44 -10.85
N CYS A 73 -3.36 -33.53 -10.82
CA CYS A 73 -4.23 -32.45 -11.26
C CYS A 73 -3.92 -31.15 -10.49
N LYS A 74 -3.94 -31.16 -9.15
CA LYS A 74 -3.72 -29.95 -8.33
C LYS A 74 -2.33 -29.33 -8.48
N SER A 75 -1.35 -30.09 -8.96
CA SER A 75 0.01 -29.58 -9.19
C SER A 75 0.15 -28.67 -10.43
N ILE A 76 -0.82 -28.71 -11.35
CA ILE A 76 -0.74 -28.02 -12.66
C ILE A 76 -1.78 -26.90 -12.84
N PHE A 77 -2.63 -26.63 -11.85
CA PHE A 77 -3.52 -25.47 -11.87
C PHE A 77 -3.65 -24.86 -10.47
N ALA A 78 -4.15 -23.62 -10.42
CA ALA A 78 -4.46 -22.93 -9.17
C ALA A 78 -5.95 -22.57 -9.12
N TYR A 79 -6.53 -22.61 -7.92
CA TYR A 79 -7.89 -22.15 -7.65
C TYR A 79 -7.85 -20.92 -6.75
N ILE A 80 -8.47 -19.83 -7.20
CA ILE A 80 -8.64 -18.60 -6.43
C ILE A 80 -10.12 -18.50 -6.07
N PRO A 81 -10.50 -18.63 -4.78
CA PRO A 81 -11.88 -18.50 -4.36
C PRO A 81 -12.35 -17.04 -4.38
N ASP A 82 -13.66 -16.83 -4.33
CA ASP A 82 -14.27 -15.49 -4.29
C ASP A 82 -13.77 -14.67 -3.09
N ASN A 83 -13.59 -15.32 -1.94
CA ASN A 83 -12.96 -14.77 -0.74
C ASN A 83 -11.74 -15.63 -0.38
N PRO A 84 -10.51 -15.22 -0.74
CA PRO A 84 -9.30 -15.92 -0.33
C PRO A 84 -8.99 -15.63 1.14
N ASP A 85 -9.08 -16.65 1.97
CA ASP A 85 -8.56 -16.58 3.34
C ASP A 85 -7.02 -16.65 3.30
N LEU A 86 -6.36 -15.68 3.90
CA LEU A 86 -4.90 -15.66 4.04
C LEU A 86 -4.49 -16.24 5.40
N TYR A 87 -3.29 -16.82 5.46
CA TYR A 87 -2.72 -17.28 6.72
C TYR A 87 -2.25 -16.08 7.54
N GLU A 88 -3.03 -15.68 8.54
CA GLU A 88 -2.76 -14.50 9.38
C GLU A 88 -1.40 -14.52 10.09
N HIS A 89 -0.81 -15.70 10.30
CA HIS A 89 0.47 -15.87 10.97
C HIS A 89 1.68 -15.81 10.03
N LEU A 90 1.47 -15.68 8.72
CA LEU A 90 2.54 -15.58 7.73
C LEU A 90 2.67 -14.14 7.22
N THR A 91 3.91 -13.67 7.07
CA THR A 91 4.17 -12.44 6.32
C THR A 91 3.80 -12.65 4.85
N GLY A 92 3.56 -11.58 4.07
CA GLY A 92 3.27 -11.72 2.64
C GLY A 92 4.34 -12.54 1.89
N ILE A 93 5.62 -12.27 2.16
CA ILE A 93 6.74 -13.06 1.62
C ILE A 93 6.74 -14.49 2.17
N GLY A 94 6.43 -14.69 3.46
CA GLY A 94 6.29 -16.01 4.07
C GLY A 94 5.20 -16.85 3.40
N TYR A 95 4.05 -16.25 3.09
CA TYR A 95 2.96 -16.91 2.37
C TYR A 95 3.36 -17.27 0.94
N LEU A 96 3.97 -16.34 0.20
CA LEU A 96 4.47 -16.62 -1.16
C LEU A 96 5.54 -17.72 -1.17
N ASN A 97 6.39 -17.76 -0.14
CA ASN A 97 7.32 -18.86 0.07
C ASN A 97 6.62 -20.18 0.31
N PHE A 98 5.66 -20.22 1.24
CA PHE A 98 4.89 -21.41 1.54
C PHE A 98 4.16 -21.98 0.32
N ILE A 99 3.47 -21.13 -0.45
CA ILE A 99 2.82 -21.55 -1.70
C ILE A 99 3.85 -22.04 -2.72
N GLY A 100 4.97 -21.32 -2.87
CA GLY A 100 6.04 -21.76 -3.77
C GLY A 100 6.64 -23.12 -3.37
N ASP A 101 6.72 -23.43 -2.07
CA ASP A 101 7.20 -24.73 -1.59
C ASP A 101 6.21 -25.85 -1.94
N ILE A 102 4.90 -25.59 -1.79
CA ILE A 102 3.84 -26.55 -2.18
C ILE A 102 3.90 -26.89 -3.68
N PHE A 103 4.12 -25.88 -4.53
CA PHE A 103 4.23 -26.06 -5.97
C PHE A 103 5.63 -26.46 -6.45
N GLY A 104 6.58 -26.71 -5.55
CA GLY A 104 7.93 -27.18 -5.90
C GLY A 104 8.79 -26.13 -6.62
N LEU A 105 8.50 -24.84 -6.48
CA LEU A 105 9.28 -23.76 -7.08
C LEU A 105 10.61 -23.60 -6.36
N SER A 106 11.70 -23.56 -7.13
CA SER A 106 13.03 -23.25 -6.59
C SER A 106 13.07 -21.85 -5.97
N ALA A 107 13.88 -21.66 -4.93
CA ALA A 107 14.06 -20.37 -4.26
C ALA A 107 14.45 -19.25 -5.25
N LYS A 108 15.29 -19.57 -6.25
CA LYS A 108 15.72 -18.61 -7.28
C LYS A 108 14.57 -18.18 -8.19
N SER A 109 13.79 -19.13 -8.73
CA SER A 109 12.62 -18.81 -9.57
C SER A 109 11.63 -17.97 -8.78
N ARG A 110 11.36 -18.40 -7.54
CA ARG A 110 10.44 -17.70 -6.65
C ARG A 110 10.86 -16.26 -6.38
N GLU A 111 12.13 -16.01 -6.06
CA GLU A 111 12.60 -14.64 -5.82
C GLU A 111 12.43 -13.77 -7.09
N GLN A 112 12.73 -14.34 -8.26
CA GLN A 112 12.55 -13.65 -9.54
C GLN A 112 11.08 -13.34 -9.83
N ASP A 113 10.19 -14.31 -9.62
CA ASP A 113 8.75 -14.15 -9.84
C ASP A 113 8.13 -13.17 -8.84
N ILE A 114 8.49 -13.24 -7.56
CA ILE A 114 8.03 -12.29 -6.54
C ILE A 114 8.43 -10.86 -6.91
N ARG A 115 9.68 -10.65 -7.35
CA ARG A 115 10.13 -9.32 -7.79
C ARG A 115 9.37 -8.88 -9.04
N LYS A 116 9.34 -9.72 -10.07
CA LYS A 116 8.66 -9.44 -11.34
C LYS A 116 7.20 -9.05 -11.12
N TYR A 117 6.43 -9.89 -10.44
CA TYR A 117 5.01 -9.65 -10.21
C TYR A 117 4.79 -8.53 -9.19
N GLY A 118 5.66 -8.38 -8.18
CA GLY A 118 5.61 -7.25 -7.25
C GLY A 118 5.78 -5.89 -7.95
N ASP A 119 6.63 -5.86 -8.98
CA ASP A 119 6.83 -4.69 -9.84
C ASP A 119 5.65 -4.49 -10.80
N GLU A 120 5.18 -5.55 -11.50
CA GLU A 120 4.02 -5.48 -12.42
C GLU A 120 2.73 -5.08 -11.71
N PHE A 121 2.52 -5.49 -10.45
CA PHE A 121 1.37 -5.11 -9.62
C PHE A 121 1.60 -3.81 -8.85
N GLU A 122 2.73 -3.13 -9.06
CA GLU A 122 3.06 -1.84 -8.44
C GLU A 122 2.99 -1.85 -6.90
N ILE A 123 3.25 -2.99 -6.26
CA ILE A 123 3.11 -3.13 -4.79
C ILE A 123 4.12 -2.21 -4.08
N THR A 124 5.36 -2.20 -4.58
CA THR A 124 6.43 -1.33 -4.07
C THR A 124 6.13 0.13 -4.38
N ALA A 125 5.74 0.41 -5.63
CA ALA A 125 5.45 1.76 -6.11
C ALA A 125 4.37 2.44 -5.27
N ASN A 126 3.24 1.74 -5.02
CA ASN A 126 2.12 2.27 -4.24
C ASN A 126 2.47 2.65 -2.80
N THR A 127 3.46 1.98 -2.19
CA THR A 127 3.88 2.28 -0.81
C THR A 127 4.71 3.56 -0.73
N VAL A 128 5.45 3.89 -1.79
CA VAL A 128 6.39 5.02 -1.84
C VAL A 128 6.06 6.07 -2.90
N THR A 129 4.82 6.07 -3.45
CA THR A 129 4.41 6.98 -4.53
C THR A 129 4.72 8.44 -4.20
N GLY A 130 4.42 8.89 -2.97
CA GLY A 130 4.74 10.25 -2.54
C GLY A 130 6.25 10.54 -2.55
N VAL A 131 7.08 9.61 -2.09
CA VAL A 131 8.55 9.74 -2.16
C VAL A 131 9.04 9.77 -3.61
N MET A 132 8.54 8.87 -4.46
CA MET A 132 8.92 8.86 -5.88
C MET A 132 8.54 10.16 -6.58
N MET A 133 7.33 10.67 -6.36
CA MET A 133 6.90 11.95 -6.95
C MET A 133 7.73 13.13 -6.41
N ALA A 134 8.10 13.13 -5.13
CA ALA A 134 9.00 14.14 -4.57
C ALA A 134 10.38 14.11 -5.24
N ILE A 135 10.94 12.92 -5.48
CA ILE A 135 12.23 12.74 -6.16
C ILE A 135 12.12 13.14 -7.63
N LEU A 136 11.09 12.70 -8.35
CA LEU A 136 10.87 13.03 -9.76
C LEU A 136 10.71 14.54 -9.96
N LEU A 137 9.90 15.20 -9.12
CA LEU A 137 9.77 16.66 -9.13
C LEU A 137 11.13 17.32 -8.88
N SER A 138 11.84 16.89 -7.83
CA SER A 138 13.12 17.48 -7.45
C SER A 138 14.19 17.31 -8.54
N GLY A 139 14.24 16.14 -9.17
CA GLY A 139 15.13 15.84 -10.29
C GLY A 139 14.77 16.65 -11.54
N GLY A 140 13.48 16.77 -11.87
CA GLY A 140 13.03 17.63 -12.97
C GLY A 140 13.41 19.09 -12.77
N LEU A 141 13.19 19.62 -11.56
CA LEU A 141 13.61 20.97 -11.20
C LEU A 141 15.13 21.13 -11.19
N MET A 142 15.87 20.09 -10.78
CA MET A 142 17.34 20.08 -10.83
C MET A 142 17.88 20.19 -12.26
N LEU A 143 17.29 19.46 -13.21
CA LEU A 143 17.72 19.46 -14.61
C LEU A 143 17.39 20.75 -15.35
N LEU A 144 16.24 21.36 -15.03
CA LEU A 144 15.83 22.61 -15.67
C LEU A 144 16.55 23.81 -15.04
N GLY A 145 16.64 23.87 -13.72
CA GLY A 145 17.15 25.03 -13.00
C GLY A 145 16.21 26.25 -13.07
N PRO A 146 16.42 27.27 -12.24
CA PRO A 146 15.50 28.41 -12.12
C PRO A 146 15.48 29.29 -13.38
N ASP A 147 16.63 29.49 -14.03
CA ASP A 147 16.76 30.41 -15.17
C ASP A 147 16.04 29.88 -16.41
N LYS A 148 16.25 28.60 -16.75
CA LYS A 148 15.60 27.96 -17.90
C LYS A 148 14.09 27.85 -17.70
N LEU A 149 13.64 27.63 -16.46
CA LEU A 149 12.22 27.64 -16.14
C LEU A 149 11.60 29.04 -16.31
N ALA A 150 12.31 30.10 -15.90
CA ALA A 150 11.85 31.48 -16.11
C ALA A 150 11.76 31.82 -17.60
N GLU A 151 12.70 31.32 -18.41
CA GLU A 151 12.67 31.45 -19.87
C GLU A 151 11.46 30.73 -20.48
N ILE A 152 11.21 29.46 -20.08
CA ILE A 152 10.07 28.66 -20.54
C ILE A 152 8.73 29.36 -20.21
N LEU A 153 8.62 29.91 -19.01
CA LEU A 153 7.41 30.61 -18.56
C LEU A 153 7.30 32.04 -19.09
N LYS A 154 8.34 32.56 -19.76
CA LYS A 154 8.43 33.95 -20.24
C LYS A 154 8.18 34.98 -19.12
N GLU A 155 8.57 34.63 -17.89
CA GLU A 155 8.36 35.46 -16.70
C GLU A 155 9.66 35.51 -15.87
N PRO A 156 10.40 36.62 -15.88
CA PRO A 156 11.68 36.73 -15.17
C PRO A 156 11.57 36.53 -13.65
N ALA A 157 10.44 36.90 -13.05
CA ALA A 157 10.22 36.70 -11.61
C ALA A 157 9.98 35.22 -11.24
N ALA A 158 9.69 34.35 -12.22
CA ALA A 158 9.39 32.94 -11.98
C ALA A 158 10.57 32.20 -11.34
N ALA A 159 11.82 32.54 -11.67
CA ALA A 159 13.01 31.98 -11.04
C ALA A 159 12.98 32.13 -9.51
N LYS A 160 12.58 33.32 -9.04
CA LYS A 160 12.44 33.61 -7.60
C LYS A 160 11.28 32.82 -6.99
N TYR A 161 10.11 32.81 -7.63
CA TYR A 161 8.95 32.09 -7.10
C TYR A 161 9.17 30.57 -7.03
N MET A 162 9.90 30.00 -7.99
CA MET A 162 10.26 28.58 -8.01
C MET A 162 11.26 28.21 -6.91
N LEU A 163 12.25 29.07 -6.67
CA LEU A 163 13.16 28.92 -5.53
C LEU A 163 12.37 28.87 -4.21
N GLN A 164 11.31 29.67 -4.09
CA GLN A 164 10.51 29.75 -2.87
C GLN A 164 9.53 28.57 -2.74
N ALA A 165 8.89 28.16 -3.83
CA ALA A 165 7.82 27.17 -3.83
C ALA A 165 8.32 25.70 -3.93
N SER A 166 9.46 25.46 -4.58
CA SER A 166 9.98 24.11 -4.84
C SER A 166 10.12 23.19 -3.60
N PRO A 167 10.62 23.64 -2.43
CA PRO A 167 10.72 22.76 -1.27
C PRO A 167 9.33 22.40 -0.71
N TYR A 168 8.34 23.28 -0.82
CA TYR A 168 6.96 23.01 -0.39
C TYR A 168 6.23 22.05 -1.33
N ALA A 169 6.50 22.15 -2.63
CA ALA A 169 5.96 21.21 -3.61
C ALA A 169 6.50 19.79 -3.37
N ALA A 170 7.79 19.63 -3.13
CA ALA A 170 8.36 18.33 -2.73
C ALA A 170 7.84 17.86 -1.36
N ALA A 171 7.66 18.79 -0.41
CA ALA A 171 7.07 18.49 0.90
C ALA A 171 5.62 17.98 0.81
N ALA A 172 4.82 18.52 -0.10
CA ALA A 172 3.45 18.07 -0.34
C ALA A 172 3.40 16.60 -0.78
N PHE A 173 4.32 16.19 -1.66
CA PHE A 173 4.45 14.80 -2.10
C PHE A 173 4.87 13.86 -0.97
N LEU A 174 5.82 14.27 -0.12
CA LEU A 174 6.15 13.53 1.10
C LEU A 174 4.98 13.49 2.09
N GLY A 175 4.15 14.54 2.12
CA GLY A 175 2.91 14.64 2.88
C GLY A 175 1.91 13.51 2.59
N MET A 176 1.92 12.95 1.38
CA MET A 176 1.07 11.82 1.00
C MET A 176 1.58 10.47 1.51
N CYS A 177 2.87 10.34 1.84
CA CYS A 177 3.44 9.10 2.36
C CYS A 177 3.09 8.93 3.84
N CYS A 178 1.95 8.29 4.08
CA CYS A 178 1.39 8.10 5.41
C CYS A 178 1.08 6.62 5.63
N THR A 179 2.07 5.79 5.95
CA THR A 179 1.81 4.37 6.27
C THR A 179 1.16 4.19 7.65
N THR A 180 1.33 5.17 8.55
CA THR A 180 0.85 5.10 9.92
C THR A 180 -0.66 5.25 10.08
N MET A 181 -1.36 5.86 9.11
CA MET A 181 -2.82 6.13 9.20
C MET A 181 -3.72 4.89 9.23
N ALA A 182 -3.22 3.75 8.77
CA ALA A 182 -3.93 2.47 8.81
C ALA A 182 -3.22 1.44 9.72
N SER A 183 -1.99 1.74 10.15
CA SER A 183 -1.08 0.76 10.74
C SER A 183 -1.59 0.06 12.00
N VAL A 184 -2.47 0.69 12.78
CA VAL A 184 -3.08 0.11 13.99
C VAL A 184 -4.40 -0.56 13.66
N SER A 185 -5.19 0.05 12.77
CA SER A 185 -6.43 -0.57 12.28
C SER A 185 -6.19 -1.89 11.56
N LEU A 186 -5.06 -2.03 10.86
CA LEU A 186 -4.65 -3.26 10.18
C LEU A 186 -4.47 -4.46 11.13
N GLU A 187 -4.31 -4.23 12.43
CA GLU A 187 -4.29 -5.32 13.42
C GLU A 187 -5.67 -5.98 13.57
N GLY A 188 -6.74 -5.25 13.24
CA GLY A 188 -8.11 -5.77 13.15
C GLY A 188 -8.56 -6.56 14.38
N LYS A 189 -9.12 -7.75 14.12
CA LYS A 189 -9.54 -8.70 15.16
C LYS A 189 -8.38 -9.32 15.93
N SER A 190 -7.16 -9.19 15.44
CA SER A 190 -5.94 -9.77 16.00
C SER A 190 -5.19 -8.80 16.94
N LEU A 191 -5.80 -7.65 17.29
CA LEU A 191 -5.26 -6.68 18.25
C LEU A 191 -4.86 -7.30 19.59
N TRP A 192 -5.56 -8.35 20.04
CA TRP A 192 -5.25 -9.08 21.27
C TRP A 192 -3.84 -9.71 21.26
N ILE A 193 -3.30 -10.04 20.08
CA ILE A 193 -1.94 -10.55 19.95
C ILE A 193 -0.96 -9.49 20.44
N LEU A 194 -1.06 -8.26 19.93
CA LEU A 194 -0.22 -7.13 20.38
C LEU A 194 -0.38 -6.87 21.88
N GLN A 195 -1.59 -6.99 22.42
CA GLN A 195 -1.84 -6.80 23.86
C GLN A 195 -1.19 -7.90 24.71
N SER A 196 -1.06 -9.12 24.18
CA SER A 196 -0.45 -10.26 24.87
C SER A 196 1.08 -10.29 24.79
N MET A 197 1.69 -9.53 23.89
CA MET A 197 3.14 -9.53 23.68
C MET A 197 3.88 -8.86 24.85
N PRO A 198 5.08 -9.34 25.24
CA PRO A 198 5.90 -8.71 26.28
C PRO A 198 6.65 -7.47 25.73
N VAL A 199 5.96 -6.61 25.00
CA VAL A 199 6.50 -5.42 24.32
C VAL A 199 5.73 -4.19 24.78
N ASN A 200 6.44 -3.10 25.09
CA ASN A 200 5.76 -1.89 25.51
C ASN A 200 5.02 -1.25 24.34
N MET A 201 3.84 -0.68 24.62
CA MET A 201 3.08 0.09 23.63
C MET A 201 3.91 1.22 22.99
N LYS A 202 4.84 1.80 23.75
CA LYS A 202 5.79 2.80 23.23
C LYS A 202 6.62 2.25 22.07
N ASP A 203 7.11 1.03 22.20
CA ASP A 203 7.97 0.40 21.20
C ASP A 203 7.16 0.04 19.94
N ILE A 204 5.90 -0.39 20.11
CA ILE A 204 4.95 -0.62 19.02
C ILE A 204 4.65 0.67 18.25
N MET A 205 4.37 1.76 18.95
CA MET A 205 4.10 3.05 18.30
C MET A 205 5.35 3.59 17.60
N ASN A 206 6.52 3.46 18.23
CA ASN A 206 7.79 3.86 17.63
C ASN A 206 8.11 3.07 16.38
N SER A 207 7.86 1.75 16.37
CA SER A 207 8.10 0.92 15.19
C SER A 207 7.20 1.35 14.03
N LYS A 208 5.92 1.63 14.28
CA LYS A 208 4.99 2.14 13.25
C LYS A 208 5.44 3.49 12.67
N ILE A 209 5.87 4.43 13.50
CA ILE A 209 6.46 5.71 13.04
C ILE A 209 7.73 5.45 12.23
N LEU A 210 8.62 4.58 12.72
CA LEU A 210 9.90 4.28 12.09
C LEU A 210 9.73 3.65 10.71
N VAL A 211 8.71 2.81 10.49
CA VAL A 211 8.39 2.26 9.17
C VAL A 211 8.12 3.38 8.16
N ASN A 212 7.33 4.40 8.52
CA ASN A 212 7.10 5.55 7.62
C ASN A 212 8.37 6.36 7.39
N LEU A 213 9.19 6.54 8.43
CA LEU A 213 10.47 7.26 8.33
C LEU A 213 11.51 6.53 7.48
N THR A 214 11.46 5.20 7.44
CA THR A 214 12.35 4.36 6.61
C THR A 214 12.16 4.68 5.13
N ALA A 215 10.92 5.00 4.70
CA ALA A 215 10.64 5.45 3.34
C ALA A 215 10.88 6.96 3.15
N THR A 216 10.36 7.79 4.06
CA THR A 216 10.31 9.24 3.86
C THR A 216 11.64 9.95 4.11
N VAL A 217 12.48 9.49 5.04
CA VAL A 217 13.76 10.16 5.36
C VAL A 217 14.76 10.06 4.20
N PRO A 218 15.05 8.88 3.61
CA PRO A 218 15.92 8.81 2.44
C PRO A 218 15.38 9.64 1.27
N GLY A 219 14.07 9.57 1.02
CA GLY A 219 13.39 10.38 0.01
C GLY A 219 13.58 11.88 0.22
N ALA A 220 13.35 12.36 1.44
CA ALA A 220 13.52 13.75 1.83
C ALA A 220 14.97 14.23 1.63
N LEU A 221 15.96 13.42 2.01
CA LEU A 221 17.37 13.75 1.84
C LEU A 221 17.76 13.83 0.36
N ILE A 222 17.33 12.87 -0.46
CA ILE A 222 17.59 12.85 -1.91
C ILE A 222 16.93 14.07 -2.57
N SER A 223 15.65 14.30 -2.32
CA SER A 223 14.90 15.44 -2.86
C SER A 223 15.52 16.77 -2.44
N ALA A 224 15.87 16.94 -1.15
CA ALA A 224 16.54 18.16 -0.68
C ALA A 224 17.88 18.37 -1.39
N THR A 225 18.69 17.33 -1.55
CA THR A 225 19.97 17.40 -2.25
C THR A 225 19.79 17.87 -3.70
N MET A 226 18.85 17.24 -4.43
CA MET A 226 18.54 17.60 -5.81
C MET A 226 18.07 19.05 -5.94
N LEU A 227 17.18 19.49 -5.04
CA LEU A 227 16.69 20.87 -5.03
C LEU A 227 17.79 21.87 -4.68
N VAL A 228 18.70 21.55 -3.76
CA VAL A 228 19.83 22.42 -3.42
C VAL A 228 20.78 22.59 -4.60
N ILE A 229 21.07 21.51 -5.33
CA ILE A 229 21.90 21.55 -6.54
C ILE A 229 21.20 22.34 -7.65
N GLY A 230 19.92 22.07 -7.86
CA GLY A 230 19.10 22.64 -8.93
C GLY A 230 18.79 24.13 -8.76
N MET A 231 18.24 24.47 -7.60
CA MET A 231 17.71 25.80 -7.32
C MET A 231 18.78 26.75 -6.74
N LYS A 232 19.90 26.21 -6.26
CA LYS A 232 21.02 26.98 -5.68
C LYS A 232 20.58 28.01 -4.61
N PRO A 233 19.86 27.61 -3.55
CA PRO A 233 19.31 28.52 -2.53
C PRO A 233 20.37 29.16 -1.59
N GLY A 234 21.66 28.85 -1.77
CA GLY A 234 22.73 29.14 -0.84
C GLY A 234 22.71 28.23 0.41
N LEU A 235 23.69 28.36 1.29
CA LEU A 235 23.86 27.49 2.46
C LEU A 235 22.64 27.51 3.40
N ALA A 236 22.21 28.70 3.81
CA ALA A 236 21.08 28.87 4.74
C ALA A 236 19.77 28.36 4.14
N GLY A 237 19.52 28.65 2.86
CA GLY A 237 18.32 28.16 2.18
C GLY A 237 18.36 26.65 1.95
N GLY A 238 19.53 26.08 1.71
CA GLY A 238 19.70 24.64 1.59
C GLY A 238 19.39 23.92 2.91
N VAL A 239 19.90 24.42 4.03
CA VAL A 239 19.56 23.89 5.37
C VAL A 239 18.04 23.90 5.59
N VAL A 240 17.36 24.99 5.20
CA VAL A 240 15.90 25.08 5.29
C VAL A 240 15.20 24.03 4.43
N TYR A 241 15.70 23.72 3.22
CA TYR A 241 15.11 22.66 2.40
C TYR A 241 15.20 21.30 3.10
N TYR A 242 16.37 20.94 3.64
CA TYR A 242 16.52 19.69 4.39
C TYR A 242 15.60 19.63 5.60
N LEU A 243 15.59 20.68 6.43
CA LEU A 243 14.75 20.73 7.63
C LEU A 243 13.27 20.61 7.27
N LEU A 244 12.81 21.30 6.22
CA LEU A 244 11.41 21.29 5.81
C LEU A 244 10.97 19.90 5.35
N LEU A 245 11.73 19.26 4.44
CA LEU A 245 11.35 17.94 3.93
C LEU A 245 11.38 16.87 5.02
N LEU A 246 12.38 16.92 5.92
CA LEU A 246 12.44 16.02 7.07
C LEU A 246 11.28 16.29 8.06
N ALA A 247 10.93 17.55 8.29
CA ALA A 247 9.82 17.92 9.16
C ALA A 247 8.47 17.40 8.64
N PHE A 248 8.26 17.44 7.32
CA PHE A 248 7.07 16.84 6.70
C PHE A 248 7.07 15.31 6.84
N GLY A 249 8.21 14.63 6.62
CA GLY A 249 8.29 13.18 6.83
C GLY A 249 7.92 12.75 8.26
N VAL A 250 8.46 13.45 9.27
CA VAL A 250 8.11 13.23 10.68
C VAL A 250 6.65 13.61 10.98
N GLY A 251 6.22 14.77 10.49
CA GLY A 251 4.87 15.27 10.65
C GLY A 251 3.82 14.28 10.16
N THR A 252 4.01 13.75 8.95
CA THR A 252 3.07 12.80 8.36
C THR A 252 3.01 11.50 9.15
N ALA A 253 4.17 10.98 9.57
CA ALA A 253 4.23 9.75 10.37
C ALA A 253 3.47 9.90 11.70
N VAL A 254 3.68 10.99 12.42
CA VAL A 254 3.04 11.24 13.72
C VAL A 254 1.55 11.57 13.56
N TRP A 255 1.20 12.41 12.58
CA TRP A 255 -0.18 12.80 12.31
C TRP A 255 -1.03 11.59 11.90
N GLY A 256 -0.53 10.77 10.98
CA GLY A 256 -1.22 9.56 10.54
C GLY A 256 -1.50 8.62 11.72
N LEU A 257 -0.48 8.39 12.56
CA LEU A 257 -0.66 7.54 13.74
C LEU A 257 -1.71 8.14 14.69
N LEU A 258 -1.65 9.45 14.97
CA LEU A 258 -2.63 10.12 15.84
C LEU A 258 -4.07 9.92 15.33
N ILE A 259 -4.31 10.17 14.04
CA ILE A 259 -5.62 10.01 13.43
C ILE A 259 -6.09 8.55 13.55
N ASN A 260 -5.20 7.59 13.27
CA ASN A 260 -5.54 6.19 13.37
C ASN A 260 -5.92 5.78 14.80
N LEU A 261 -5.23 6.33 15.81
CA LEU A 261 -5.52 6.10 17.22
C LEU A 261 -6.77 6.85 17.71
N MET A 262 -7.15 7.95 17.06
CA MET A 262 -8.36 8.71 17.40
C MET A 262 -9.63 8.07 16.85
N ILE A 263 -9.54 7.48 15.64
CA ILE A 263 -10.67 6.88 14.93
C ILE A 263 -10.23 5.51 14.40
N PRO A 264 -9.94 4.52 15.28
CA PRO A 264 -9.51 3.20 14.81
C PRO A 264 -10.69 2.46 14.14
N ASN A 265 -10.36 1.62 13.17
CA ASN A 265 -11.30 0.70 12.55
C ASN A 265 -10.76 -0.73 12.67
N TYR A 266 -11.30 -1.51 13.61
CA TYR A 266 -10.89 -2.90 13.84
C TYR A 266 -11.87 -3.92 13.23
N GLU A 267 -13.05 -3.46 12.80
CA GLU A 267 -14.12 -4.29 12.24
C GLU A 267 -14.20 -4.05 10.72
N TRP A 268 -13.18 -4.50 10.00
CA TRP A 268 -13.11 -4.42 8.55
C TRP A 268 -13.22 -5.81 7.91
N GLU A 269 -13.77 -5.85 6.70
CA GLU A 269 -13.90 -7.08 5.90
C GLU A 269 -12.75 -7.24 4.91
N SER A 270 -12.08 -6.15 4.55
CA SER A 270 -10.91 -6.15 3.67
C SER A 270 -9.90 -5.08 4.11
N GLU A 271 -8.61 -5.39 4.00
CA GLU A 271 -7.50 -4.46 4.25
C GLU A 271 -7.61 -3.19 3.38
N THR A 272 -8.13 -3.32 2.16
CA THR A 272 -8.34 -2.18 1.25
C THR A 272 -9.30 -1.15 1.83
N GLN A 273 -10.30 -1.60 2.59
CA GLN A 273 -11.25 -0.73 3.26
C GLN A 273 -10.52 0.18 4.25
N VAL A 274 -9.57 -0.38 5.01
CA VAL A 274 -8.80 0.34 6.02
C VAL A 274 -7.79 1.29 5.36
N VAL A 275 -7.07 0.82 4.35
CA VAL A 275 -5.92 1.55 3.77
C VAL A 275 -6.36 2.60 2.75
N LYS A 276 -7.37 2.35 1.93
CA LYS A 276 -7.73 3.22 0.80
C LYS A 276 -9.08 3.91 0.95
N GLN A 277 -10.01 3.33 1.70
CA GLN A 277 -11.43 3.76 1.72
C GLN A 277 -11.91 4.21 3.10
N SER A 278 -11.01 4.31 4.08
CA SER A 278 -11.37 4.68 5.44
C SER A 278 -11.26 6.19 5.67
N LEU A 279 -12.10 6.71 6.57
CA LEU A 279 -12.00 8.10 7.02
C LEU A 279 -10.61 8.41 7.63
N PRO A 280 -10.00 7.54 8.46
CA PRO A 280 -8.62 7.71 8.91
C PRO A 280 -7.60 7.82 7.78
N ALA A 281 -7.76 7.05 6.70
CA ALA A 281 -6.87 7.16 5.55
C ALA A 281 -6.96 8.51 4.87
N PHE A 282 -8.17 9.00 4.66
CA PHE A 282 -8.39 10.33 4.10
C PHE A 282 -7.85 11.45 5.01
N LEU A 283 -8.19 11.42 6.30
CA LEU A 283 -7.74 12.42 7.27
C LEU A 283 -6.24 12.32 7.61
N GLY A 284 -5.62 11.17 7.40
CA GLY A 284 -4.20 10.95 7.62
C GLY A 284 -3.33 11.46 6.46
N MET A 285 -3.74 11.24 5.21
CA MET A 285 -2.94 11.56 4.02
C MET A 285 -3.08 13.02 3.56
N PHE A 286 -4.30 13.55 3.50
CA PHE A 286 -4.55 14.82 2.80
C PHE A 286 -4.10 16.08 3.55
N PRO A 287 -4.21 16.22 4.89
CA PRO A 287 -3.96 17.50 5.55
C PRO A 287 -2.54 18.05 5.36
N LEU A 288 -1.51 17.21 5.51
CA LEU A 288 -0.13 17.68 5.33
C LEU A 288 0.21 17.87 3.84
N MET A 289 -0.33 17.04 2.94
CA MET A 289 -0.21 17.31 1.50
C MET A 289 -0.79 18.69 1.15
N LEU A 290 -2.02 18.97 1.59
CA LEU A 290 -2.70 20.25 1.37
C LEU A 290 -1.92 21.42 1.98
N LEU A 291 -1.38 21.24 3.19
CA LEU A 291 -0.51 22.25 3.80
C LEU A 291 0.70 22.57 2.92
N GLY A 292 1.38 21.55 2.39
CA GLY A 292 2.50 21.73 1.47
C GLY A 292 2.10 22.46 0.18
N VAL A 293 0.97 22.07 -0.43
CA VAL A 293 0.43 22.73 -1.64
C VAL A 293 0.09 24.19 -1.37
N LEU A 294 -0.61 24.49 -0.28
CA LEU A 294 -1.02 25.84 0.08
C LEU A 294 0.18 26.73 0.39
N LEU A 295 1.15 26.24 1.15
CA LEU A 295 2.39 26.98 1.43
C LEU A 295 3.20 27.22 0.16
N GLY A 296 3.27 26.23 -0.73
CA GLY A 296 3.92 26.38 -2.04
C GLY A 296 3.23 27.41 -2.93
N ALA A 297 1.89 27.40 -2.98
CA ALA A 297 1.11 28.38 -3.74
C ALA A 297 1.28 29.80 -3.18
N VAL A 298 1.24 29.96 -1.86
CA VAL A 298 1.50 31.25 -1.20
C VAL A 298 2.92 31.74 -1.51
N ALA A 299 3.93 30.86 -1.40
CA ALA A 299 5.31 31.18 -1.73
C ALA A 299 5.53 31.47 -3.23
N ALA A 300 4.67 30.98 -4.11
CA ALA A 300 4.74 31.24 -5.54
C ALA A 300 4.13 32.60 -5.96
N VAL A 301 3.30 33.21 -5.09
CA VAL A 301 2.56 34.44 -5.43
C VAL A 301 2.99 35.62 -4.56
N LEU A 302 3.31 35.39 -3.29
CA LEU A 302 3.66 36.45 -2.35
C LEU A 302 5.17 36.57 -2.20
N PRO A 303 5.71 37.80 -2.02
CA PRO A 303 7.13 38.03 -1.79
C PRO A 303 7.51 37.70 -0.33
N VAL A 304 7.40 36.42 0.05
CA VAL A 304 7.77 35.93 1.38
C VAL A 304 9.23 35.50 1.43
N ASP A 305 9.87 35.66 2.59
CA ASP A 305 11.16 35.04 2.84
C ASP A 305 10.97 33.55 3.11
N TYR A 306 11.16 32.75 2.06
CA TYR A 306 11.03 31.28 2.11
C TYR A 306 11.93 30.62 3.16
N ARG A 307 13.03 31.28 3.56
CA ARG A 307 13.93 30.75 4.59
C ARG A 307 13.28 30.86 5.95
N LEU A 308 12.70 32.02 6.25
CA LEU A 308 12.01 32.27 7.51
C LEU A 308 10.72 31.44 7.59
N THR A 309 9.91 31.43 6.53
CA THR A 309 8.68 30.64 6.50
C THR A 309 8.98 29.15 6.52
N GLY A 310 10.00 28.69 5.78
CA GLY A 310 10.41 27.29 5.75
C GLY A 310 10.93 26.81 7.10
N LEU A 311 11.78 27.61 7.76
CA LEU A 311 12.26 27.32 9.11
C LEU A 311 11.11 27.32 10.13
N GLY A 312 10.23 28.32 10.09
CA GLY A 312 9.07 28.41 10.97
C GLY A 312 8.13 27.21 10.83
N VAL A 313 7.80 26.81 9.60
CA VAL A 313 7.00 25.61 9.33
C VAL A 313 7.71 24.35 9.82
N SER A 314 9.01 24.23 9.59
CA SER A 314 9.80 23.08 10.06
C SER A 314 9.78 22.95 11.58
N LEU A 315 9.99 24.07 12.31
CA LEU A 315 9.93 24.10 13.77
C LEU A 315 8.54 23.78 14.31
N LEU A 316 7.49 24.31 13.67
CA LEU A 316 6.11 24.00 14.03
C LEU A 316 5.78 22.53 13.81
N LEU A 317 6.22 21.93 12.70
CA LEU A 317 5.99 20.53 12.41
C LEU A 317 6.79 19.62 13.34
N PHE A 318 8.08 19.87 13.58
CA PHE A 318 8.86 19.07 14.53
C PHE A 318 8.35 19.22 15.97
N GLY A 319 8.14 20.46 16.43
CA GLY A 319 7.65 20.75 17.77
C GLY A 319 6.24 20.22 17.99
N GLY A 320 5.34 20.47 17.03
CA GLY A 320 3.98 19.94 17.04
C GLY A 320 3.96 18.41 17.04
N SER A 321 4.76 17.76 16.18
CA SER A 321 4.91 16.30 16.16
C SER A 321 5.42 15.76 17.49
N TYR A 322 6.39 16.42 18.12
CA TYR A 322 6.89 16.02 19.42
C TYR A 322 5.81 16.13 20.52
N ILE A 323 5.05 17.24 20.54
CA ILE A 323 3.94 17.42 21.48
C ILE A 323 2.85 16.36 21.27
N LEU A 324 2.46 16.12 20.02
CA LEU A 324 1.47 15.09 19.67
C LEU A 324 1.96 13.69 20.05
N TYR A 325 3.23 13.39 19.82
CA TYR A 325 3.86 12.14 20.25
C TYR A 325 3.78 11.96 21.77
N LEU A 326 4.15 12.98 22.55
CA LEU A 326 4.02 12.95 24.02
C LEU A 326 2.58 12.77 24.47
N TYR A 327 1.63 13.45 23.80
CA TYR A 327 0.20 13.31 24.06
C TYR A 327 -0.27 11.86 23.84
N MET A 328 0.07 11.26 22.70
CA MET A 328 -0.29 9.87 22.40
C MET A 328 0.30 8.91 23.44
N MET A 329 1.58 9.07 23.78
CA MET A 329 2.26 8.23 24.78
C MET A 329 1.63 8.35 26.18
N LYS A 330 1.13 9.53 26.55
CA LYS A 330 0.41 9.73 27.82
C LYS A 330 -0.98 9.12 27.80
N LYS A 331 -1.70 9.23 26.68
CA LYS A 331 -3.06 8.69 26.50
C LYS A 331 -3.06 7.15 26.53
N TYR A 332 -2.08 6.53 25.87
CA TYR A 332 -2.02 5.06 25.71
C TYR A 332 -1.59 4.31 26.96
N LYS A 333 -0.90 4.94 27.91
CA LYS A 333 -0.67 4.37 29.25
C LYS A 333 -1.97 4.05 30.03
N LYS A 334 -3.13 4.51 29.55
CA LYS A 334 -4.44 4.33 30.19
C LYS A 334 -5.38 3.41 29.42
N MET A 335 -4.99 2.87 28.27
CA MET A 335 -5.83 1.90 27.58
C MET A 335 -5.77 0.56 28.32
N PRO A 336 -6.93 -0.09 28.56
CA PRO A 336 -6.93 -1.41 29.17
C PRO A 336 -6.21 -2.38 28.24
N VAL A 337 -5.21 -3.06 28.80
CA VAL A 337 -4.65 -4.30 28.24
C VAL A 337 -5.66 -5.41 28.53
#